data_AF-Q8SVQ6-F1
#
_entry.id   AF-Q8SVQ6-F1
#
_cell.length_a   1.000
_cell.length_b   1.000
_cell.length_c   1.000
_cell.angle_alpha   90.00
_cell.angle_beta   90.00
_cell.angle_gamma   90.00
#
_symmetry.space_group_name_H-M   'P 1'
#
loop_
_entity.id
_entity.type
_entity.pdbx_description
1 polymer ?
#
loop_
_entity_poly.entity_id
_entity_poly.type
_entity_poly.pdbx_seq_one_letter_code
_entity_poly.pdbx_strand_id
1 'polypeptide(L)'
;MELASGVDYIIRGSRRDIERLLCLPKPTITLTPYKSRCSDLGWREDGQDAVTTPKGLAENLGEMRSSHVLVEDCELMEYFGYLGDLMYLKSRGVSFVLLNVQRIPKFVEDPVFLSSNRCFIRAIGDERYAVIFALCRIYRSIRVICKDVERVRMFSEIFKLSLDAVSHGSGMEGGGVVVVMDRFVDVECEKLFYIGRECKGMKTVVLDMSKIGKFLYRIRDVCNMLSPAVVRGRKEFNINRFHDIDK
;
A
#
# COMPACT_ATOMS: atom_id res chain seq x y z
N MET A 1 -12.37 2.34 -10.23
CA MET A 1 -11.31 1.95 -11.19
C MET A 1 -11.81 0.78 -12.00
N GLU A 2 -11.62 0.77 -13.32
CA GLU A 2 -11.94 -0.39 -14.16
C GLU A 2 -10.83 -1.45 -14.03
N LEU A 3 -11.22 -2.72 -13.92
CA LEU A 3 -10.28 -3.83 -13.80
C LEU A 3 -9.88 -4.34 -15.18
N ALA A 4 -8.58 -4.60 -15.38
CA ALA A 4 -8.06 -5.15 -16.62
C ALA A 4 -8.14 -6.68 -16.61
N SER A 5 -8.74 -7.27 -17.64
CA SER A 5 -8.80 -8.74 -17.78
C SER A 5 -7.40 -9.34 -17.81
N GLY A 6 -7.21 -10.47 -17.11
CA GLY A 6 -5.94 -11.18 -17.00
C GLY A 6 -5.04 -10.67 -15.88
N VAL A 7 -5.40 -9.57 -15.21
CA VAL A 7 -4.62 -8.97 -14.11
C VAL A 7 -5.24 -9.35 -12.78
N ASP A 8 -4.43 -9.90 -11.87
CA ASP A 8 -4.86 -10.13 -10.50
C ASP A 8 -4.61 -8.88 -9.65
N TYR A 9 -5.49 -8.65 -8.68
CA TYR A 9 -5.42 -7.52 -7.79
C TYR A 9 -5.41 -8.00 -6.34
N ILE A 10 -4.61 -7.37 -5.49
CA ILE A 10 -4.70 -7.52 -4.04
C ILE A 10 -5.24 -6.22 -3.48
N ILE A 11 -6.35 -6.26 -2.77
CA ILE A 11 -6.89 -5.09 -2.09
C ILE A 11 -7.05 -5.34 -0.60
N ARG A 12 -6.78 -4.30 0.19
CA ARG A 12 -6.90 -4.35 1.64
C ARG A 12 -7.77 -3.21 2.15
N GLY A 13 -8.56 -3.49 3.16
CA GLY A 13 -9.50 -2.54 3.76
C GLY A 13 -10.86 -3.18 4.03
N SER A 14 -11.81 -2.35 4.44
CA SER A 14 -13.19 -2.80 4.64
C SER A 14 -13.85 -3.09 3.28
N ARG A 15 -14.83 -4.00 3.26
CA ARG A 15 -15.63 -4.30 2.06
C ARG A 15 -16.23 -3.03 1.44
N ARG A 16 -16.67 -2.10 2.29
CA ARG A 16 -17.20 -0.79 1.86
C ARG A 16 -16.17 0.06 1.13
N ASP A 17 -14.90 0.00 1.52
CA ASP A 17 -13.82 0.74 0.86
C ASP A 17 -13.44 0.09 -0.47
N ILE A 18 -13.48 -1.25 -0.52
CA ILE A 18 -13.24 -2.04 -1.73
C ILE A 18 -14.30 -1.75 -2.80
N GLU A 19 -15.59 -1.78 -2.42
CA GLU A 19 -16.72 -1.47 -3.31
C GLU A 19 -16.71 -0.02 -3.81
N ARG A 20 -16.17 0.93 -3.02
CA ARG A 20 -15.98 2.32 -3.44
C ARG A 20 -14.81 2.50 -4.40
N LEU A 21 -13.75 1.70 -4.25
CA LEU A 21 -12.54 1.80 -5.06
C LEU A 21 -12.72 1.11 -6.42
N LEU A 22 -13.43 -0.03 -6.43
CA LEU A 22 -13.60 -0.91 -7.57
C LEU A 22 -15.01 -0.79 -8.15
N CYS A 23 -15.10 -0.50 -9.45
CA CYS A 23 -16.37 -0.60 -10.16
C CYS A 23 -16.56 -2.06 -10.60
N LEU A 24 -16.92 -2.94 -9.66
CA LEU A 24 -17.12 -4.35 -9.97
C LEU A 24 -18.41 -4.53 -10.79
N PRO A 25 -18.34 -5.25 -11.92
CA PRO A 25 -19.55 -5.59 -12.67
C PRO A 25 -20.45 -6.48 -11.81
N LYS A 26 -21.76 -6.19 -11.83
CA LYS A 26 -22.76 -6.99 -11.13
C LYS A 26 -23.32 -8.10 -12.05
N PRO A 27 -23.60 -9.31 -11.52
CA PRO A 27 -23.34 -9.73 -10.15
C PRO A 27 -21.84 -9.95 -9.88
N THR A 28 -21.35 -9.55 -8.70
CA THR A 28 -19.98 -9.89 -8.31
C THR A 28 -19.95 -11.30 -7.72
N ILE A 29 -19.04 -12.15 -8.20
CA ILE A 29 -18.84 -13.49 -7.68
C ILE A 29 -17.75 -13.45 -6.61
N THR A 30 -18.07 -13.94 -5.41
CA THR A 30 -17.16 -14.06 -4.27
C THR A 30 -16.88 -15.51 -3.95
N LEU A 31 -15.60 -15.88 -3.95
CA LEU A 31 -15.11 -17.18 -3.54
C LEU A 31 -14.83 -17.21 -2.05
N THR A 32 -15.39 -18.19 -1.35
CA THR A 32 -15.16 -18.44 0.08
C THR A 32 -14.77 -19.91 0.32
N PRO A 33 -13.90 -20.21 1.30
CA PRO A 33 -13.57 -21.60 1.66
C PRO A 33 -14.70 -22.31 2.43
N TYR A 34 -15.67 -21.56 2.97
CA TYR A 34 -16.67 -22.10 3.90
C TYR A 34 -17.94 -22.60 3.20
N LYS A 35 -18.02 -23.92 2.96
CA LYS A 35 -19.20 -24.58 2.37
C LYS A 35 -20.51 -24.34 3.13
N SER A 36 -20.49 -24.17 4.46
CA SER A 36 -21.68 -23.90 5.29
C SER A 36 -22.29 -22.53 5.05
N ARG A 37 -21.51 -21.56 4.53
CA ARG A 37 -22.04 -20.29 4.01
C ARG A 37 -22.64 -20.45 2.62
N CYS A 38 -22.31 -21.52 1.90
CA CYS A 38 -22.79 -21.81 0.54
C CYS A 38 -23.98 -22.76 0.50
N SER A 39 -24.25 -23.56 1.55
CA SER A 39 -25.36 -24.53 1.55
C SER A 39 -26.75 -23.90 1.49
N ASP A 40 -26.90 -22.66 1.97
CA ASP A 40 -28.14 -21.86 1.87
C ASP A 40 -28.12 -20.86 0.69
N LEU A 41 -26.97 -20.74 0.02
CA LEU A 41 -26.72 -19.87 -1.12
C LEU A 41 -26.41 -20.75 -2.34
N GLY A 42 -27.45 -21.40 -2.88
CA GLY A 42 -27.43 -21.71 -4.31
C GLY A 42 -27.18 -20.45 -5.12
N TRP A 43 -26.81 -20.58 -6.40
CA TRP A 43 -26.76 -19.49 -7.37
C TRP A 43 -28.04 -18.62 -7.27
N ARG A 44 -28.04 -17.63 -6.39
CA ARG A 44 -29.12 -16.68 -6.22
C ARG A 44 -28.71 -15.48 -7.02
N GLU A 45 -29.25 -15.41 -8.23
CA GLU A 45 -29.31 -14.17 -9.00
C GLU A 45 -30.26 -13.16 -8.32
N ASP A 46 -30.05 -12.84 -7.04
CA ASP A 46 -30.76 -11.75 -6.37
C ASP A 46 -30.07 -10.42 -6.66
N GLY A 47 -29.78 -10.15 -7.94
CA GLY A 47 -29.35 -8.85 -8.49
C GLY A 47 -28.14 -8.15 -7.84
N GLN A 48 -27.50 -8.72 -6.81
CA GLN A 48 -26.56 -7.98 -5.98
C GLN A 48 -25.19 -8.65 -5.89
N ASP A 49 -25.04 -9.93 -5.50
CA ASP A 49 -23.76 -10.66 -5.44
C ASP A 49 -23.99 -12.19 -5.43
N ALA A 50 -23.05 -12.98 -5.93
CA ALA A 50 -23.06 -14.45 -5.85
C ALA A 50 -21.91 -14.93 -4.96
N VAL A 51 -22.16 -15.86 -4.03
CA VAL A 51 -21.12 -16.42 -3.13
C VAL A 51 -21.01 -17.93 -3.36
N THR A 52 -19.81 -18.44 -3.63
CA THR A 52 -19.60 -19.86 -3.91
C THR A 52 -18.22 -20.32 -3.45
N THR A 53 -17.96 -21.63 -3.55
CA THR A 53 -16.62 -22.19 -3.34
C THR A 53 -15.86 -22.22 -4.68
N PRO A 54 -14.52 -22.27 -4.68
CA PRO A 54 -13.74 -22.38 -5.92
C PRO A 54 -14.16 -23.57 -6.78
N LYS A 55 -14.41 -24.73 -6.15
CA LYS A 55 -14.95 -25.92 -6.82
C LYS A 55 -16.33 -25.67 -7.46
N GLY A 56 -17.24 -25.05 -6.71
CA GLY A 56 -18.57 -24.73 -7.21
C GLY A 56 -18.55 -23.76 -8.40
N LEU A 57 -17.63 -22.80 -8.42
CA LEU A 57 -17.43 -21.95 -9.59
C LEU A 57 -16.80 -22.72 -10.76
N ALA A 58 -15.82 -23.58 -10.51
CA ALA A 58 -15.17 -24.37 -11.56
C ALA A 58 -16.17 -25.27 -12.33
N GLU A 59 -17.16 -25.82 -11.62
CA GLU A 59 -18.25 -26.61 -12.20
C GLU A 59 -19.24 -25.78 -13.03
N ASN A 60 -19.40 -24.48 -12.73
CA ASN A 60 -20.39 -23.58 -13.34
C ASN A 60 -19.76 -22.39 -14.08
N LEU A 61 -18.51 -22.55 -14.54
CA LEU A 61 -17.74 -21.44 -15.12
C LEU A 61 -18.41 -20.81 -16.35
N GLY A 62 -19.18 -21.60 -17.11
CA GLY A 62 -19.89 -21.13 -18.30
C GLY A 62 -20.99 -20.09 -18.03
N GLU A 63 -21.43 -19.97 -16.77
CA GLU A 63 -22.46 -19.02 -16.36
C GLU A 63 -21.87 -17.66 -15.92
N MET A 64 -20.55 -17.59 -15.79
CA MET A 64 -19.84 -16.39 -15.36
C MET A 64 -19.84 -15.31 -16.45
N ARG A 65 -20.39 -14.14 -16.13
CA ARG A 65 -20.41 -12.96 -17.04
C ARG A 65 -19.27 -11.97 -16.76
N SER A 66 -18.68 -11.99 -15.56
CA SER A 66 -17.53 -11.14 -15.22
C SER A 66 -16.22 -11.82 -15.63
N SER A 67 -15.14 -11.07 -15.80
CA SER A 67 -13.78 -11.63 -15.95
C SER A 67 -13.05 -11.78 -14.60
N HIS A 68 -13.62 -11.18 -13.55
CA HIS A 68 -13.02 -11.12 -12.22
C HIS A 68 -13.94 -11.76 -11.17
N VAL A 69 -13.32 -12.40 -10.18
CA VAL A 69 -13.98 -12.86 -8.95
C VAL A 69 -13.25 -12.32 -7.72
N LEU A 70 -14.01 -12.02 -6.67
CA LEU A 70 -13.47 -11.72 -5.35
C LEU A 70 -13.06 -13.01 -4.66
N VAL A 71 -11.96 -12.99 -3.92
CA VAL A 71 -11.52 -14.14 -3.11
C VAL A 71 -11.35 -13.68 -1.66
N GLU A 72 -12.21 -14.17 -0.79
CA GLU A 72 -12.16 -13.97 0.66
C GLU A 72 -11.34 -15.09 1.31
N ASP A 73 -10.73 -14.81 2.47
CA ASP A 73 -10.02 -15.79 3.28
C ASP A 73 -9.01 -16.65 2.48
N CYS A 74 -8.24 -16.02 1.58
CA CYS A 74 -7.38 -16.71 0.61
C CYS A 74 -6.40 -17.69 1.25
N GLU A 75 -5.93 -17.39 2.46
CA GLU A 75 -4.99 -18.22 3.22
C GLU A 75 -5.59 -19.57 3.59
N LEU A 76 -6.92 -19.65 3.73
CA LEU A 76 -7.63 -20.89 4.05
C LEU A 76 -7.90 -21.74 2.80
N MET A 77 -7.87 -21.16 1.60
CA MET A 77 -8.20 -21.89 0.37
C MET A 77 -7.28 -23.10 0.13
N GLU A 78 -5.99 -22.99 0.44
CA GLU A 78 -5.05 -24.10 0.32
C GLU A 78 -5.37 -25.20 1.36
N TYR A 79 -5.68 -24.84 2.61
CA TYR A 79 -6.03 -25.79 3.67
C TYR A 79 -7.32 -26.56 3.37
N PHE A 80 -8.28 -25.93 2.70
CA PHE A 80 -9.53 -26.56 2.29
C PHE A 80 -9.41 -27.38 0.99
N GLY A 81 -8.21 -27.45 0.39
CA GLY A 81 -7.96 -28.26 -0.81
C GLY A 81 -8.38 -27.60 -2.12
N TYR A 82 -8.69 -26.30 -2.12
CA TYR A 82 -9.18 -25.59 -3.31
C TYR A 82 -8.07 -25.05 -4.23
N LEU A 83 -6.81 -25.31 -3.93
CA LEU A 83 -5.68 -24.81 -4.73
C LEU A 83 -5.78 -25.25 -6.20
N GLY A 84 -6.12 -26.52 -6.44
CA GLY A 84 -6.27 -27.07 -7.79
C GLY A 84 -7.41 -26.38 -8.57
N ASP A 85 -8.54 -26.13 -7.91
CA ASP A 85 -9.68 -25.44 -8.52
C ASP A 85 -9.34 -23.98 -8.87
N LEU A 86 -8.62 -23.28 -7.99
CA LEU A 86 -8.17 -21.89 -8.24
C LEU A 86 -7.19 -21.81 -9.41
N MET A 87 -6.23 -22.74 -9.47
CA MET A 87 -5.31 -22.83 -10.61
C MET A 87 -6.05 -23.16 -11.91
N TYR A 88 -7.06 -24.03 -11.86
CA TYR A 88 -7.91 -24.33 -13.01
C TYR A 88 -8.66 -23.09 -13.48
N LEU A 89 -9.33 -22.36 -12.59
CA LEU A 89 -10.01 -21.11 -12.91
C LEU A 89 -9.05 -20.09 -13.56
N LYS A 90 -7.84 -19.95 -13.01
CA LYS A 90 -6.81 -19.07 -13.56
C LYS A 90 -6.43 -19.44 -14.99
N SER A 91 -6.24 -20.74 -15.26
CA SER A 91 -5.94 -21.26 -16.61
C SER A 91 -7.07 -21.02 -17.62
N ARG A 92 -8.30 -20.79 -17.14
CA ARG A 92 -9.46 -20.42 -17.97
C ARG A 92 -9.60 -18.91 -18.17
N GLY A 93 -8.63 -18.12 -17.73
CA GLY A 93 -8.61 -16.67 -17.90
C GLY A 93 -9.39 -15.91 -16.82
N VAL A 94 -9.83 -16.57 -15.74
CA VAL A 94 -10.42 -15.89 -14.59
C VAL A 94 -9.35 -15.08 -13.86
N SER A 95 -9.66 -13.82 -13.59
CA SER A 95 -8.80 -12.91 -12.83
C SER A 95 -9.30 -12.80 -11.39
N PHE A 96 -8.38 -12.65 -10.44
CA PHE A 96 -8.69 -12.65 -9.02
C PHE A 96 -8.52 -11.27 -8.40
N VAL A 97 -9.50 -10.87 -7.59
CA VAL A 97 -9.37 -9.75 -6.65
C VAL A 97 -9.30 -10.35 -5.25
N LEU A 98 -8.09 -10.46 -4.74
CA LEU A 98 -7.77 -11.06 -3.46
C LEU A 98 -7.99 -10.04 -2.33
N LEU A 99 -8.84 -10.39 -1.36
CA LEU A 99 -9.19 -9.50 -0.26
C LEU A 99 -8.33 -9.79 0.98
N ASN A 100 -7.75 -8.73 1.56
CA ASN A 100 -7.07 -8.75 2.87
C ASN A 100 -5.98 -9.82 3.04
N VAL A 101 -5.34 -10.23 1.95
CA VAL A 101 -4.32 -11.29 1.96
C VAL A 101 -3.01 -10.80 2.55
N GLN A 102 -2.39 -11.57 3.47
CA GLN A 102 -1.09 -11.20 4.06
C GLN A 102 0.10 -11.56 3.16
N ARG A 103 0.01 -12.65 2.39
CA ARG A 103 1.08 -13.12 1.50
C ARG A 103 0.54 -13.51 0.13
N ILE A 104 1.25 -13.15 -0.94
CA ILE A 104 0.83 -13.49 -2.31
C ILE A 104 0.63 -15.01 -2.41
N PRO A 105 -0.59 -15.49 -2.74
CA PRO A 105 -0.86 -16.92 -2.85
C PRO A 105 -0.19 -17.52 -4.08
N LYS A 106 0.15 -18.82 -4.02
CA LYS A 106 0.87 -19.52 -5.10
C LYS A 106 0.15 -19.55 -6.45
N PHE A 107 -1.18 -19.38 -6.46
CA PHE A 107 -2.01 -19.42 -7.66
C PHE A 107 -2.13 -18.05 -8.36
N VAL A 108 -1.39 -17.04 -7.88
CA VAL A 108 -1.36 -15.68 -8.43
C VAL A 108 0.08 -15.25 -8.69
N GLU A 109 0.34 -14.74 -9.89
CA GLU A 109 1.65 -14.24 -10.31
C GLU A 109 1.58 -12.73 -10.57
N ASP A 110 2.49 -11.97 -9.95
CA ASP A 110 2.63 -10.50 -10.06
C ASP A 110 1.31 -9.70 -9.89
N PRO A 111 0.60 -9.82 -8.75
CA PRO A 111 -0.65 -9.10 -8.54
C PRO A 111 -0.42 -7.58 -8.39
N VAL A 112 -1.39 -6.81 -8.87
CA VAL A 112 -1.43 -5.37 -8.67
C VAL A 112 -2.04 -5.05 -7.29
N PHE A 113 -1.23 -4.42 -6.43
CA PHE A 113 -1.69 -4.00 -5.11
C PHE A 113 -2.53 -2.72 -5.19
N LEU A 114 -3.80 -2.83 -4.81
CA LEU A 114 -4.75 -1.73 -4.69
C LEU A 114 -4.88 -1.29 -3.24
N SER A 115 -4.94 0.01 -3.04
CA SER A 115 -5.16 0.57 -1.71
C SER A 115 -5.84 1.92 -1.75
N SER A 116 -6.86 2.09 -0.90
CA SER A 116 -7.59 3.34 -0.70
C SER A 116 -6.85 4.34 0.20
N ASN A 117 -6.03 3.85 1.14
CA ASN A 117 -5.30 4.64 2.13
C ASN A 117 -3.80 4.75 1.87
N ARG A 118 -3.27 4.06 0.85
CA ARG A 118 -1.86 4.11 0.48
C ARG A 118 -1.67 4.92 -0.80
N CYS A 119 -0.75 5.87 -0.75
CA CYS A 119 -0.41 6.76 -1.85
C CYS A 119 1.06 6.57 -2.22
N PHE A 120 1.37 6.86 -3.48
CA PHE A 120 2.74 6.91 -3.98
C PHE A 120 3.11 8.36 -4.32
N ILE A 121 4.27 8.82 -3.87
CA ILE A 121 4.83 10.11 -4.24
C ILE A 121 6.16 9.85 -4.93
N ARG A 122 6.26 10.27 -6.19
CA ARG A 122 7.51 10.15 -6.94
C ARG A 122 8.53 11.17 -6.41
N ALA A 123 9.63 10.69 -5.85
CA ALA A 123 10.78 11.51 -5.46
C ALA A 123 12.05 10.67 -5.32
N ILE A 124 13.19 11.25 -5.71
CA ILE A 124 14.51 10.60 -5.67
C ILE A 124 15.53 11.46 -4.92
N GLY A 125 16.53 10.81 -4.31
CA GLY A 125 17.59 11.52 -3.57
C GLY A 125 17.03 12.48 -2.52
N ASP A 126 17.48 13.73 -2.57
CA ASP A 126 17.12 14.78 -1.61
C ASP A 126 15.66 15.24 -1.71
N GLU A 127 15.01 15.03 -2.86
CA GLU A 127 13.59 15.36 -3.03
C GLU A 127 12.70 14.60 -2.05
N ARG A 128 13.15 13.42 -1.59
CA ARG A 128 12.43 12.64 -0.59
C ARG A 128 12.31 13.38 0.74
N TYR A 129 13.33 14.15 1.12
CA TYR A 129 13.31 14.98 2.33
C TYR A 129 12.40 16.20 2.17
N ALA A 130 12.31 16.75 0.96
CA ALA A 130 11.34 17.81 0.65
C ALA A 130 9.90 17.29 0.79
N VAL A 131 9.63 16.06 0.35
CA VAL A 131 8.33 15.40 0.54
C VAL A 131 8.04 15.18 2.03
N ILE A 132 9.01 14.69 2.82
CA ILE A 132 8.84 14.51 4.27
C ILE A 132 8.51 15.85 4.94
N PHE A 133 9.25 16.91 4.62
CA PHE A 133 9.02 18.24 5.14
C PHE A 133 7.61 18.75 4.78
N ALA A 134 7.19 18.60 3.52
CA ALA A 134 5.85 18.97 3.08
C ALA A 134 4.76 18.20 3.84
N LEU A 135 4.93 16.88 4.00
CA LEU A 135 3.98 16.06 4.74
C LEU A 135 3.89 16.50 6.20
N CYS A 136 5.01 16.82 6.87
CA CYS A 136 5.02 17.30 8.26
C CYS A 136 4.35 18.67 8.44
N ARG A 137 4.16 19.44 7.36
CA ARG A 137 3.36 20.68 7.37
C ARG A 137 1.87 20.42 7.20
N ILE A 138 1.48 19.27 6.66
CA ILE A 138 0.10 18.86 6.42
C ILE A 138 -0.44 18.06 7.61
N TYR A 139 0.37 17.17 8.17
CA TYR A 139 -0.02 16.26 9.25
C TYR A 139 0.75 16.58 10.53
N ARG A 140 0.07 16.47 11.67
CA ARG A 140 0.62 16.84 12.99
C ARG A 140 1.69 15.89 13.51
N SER A 141 1.61 14.60 13.17
CA SER A 141 2.54 13.57 13.58
C SER A 141 2.71 12.58 12.44
N ILE A 142 3.95 12.27 12.11
CA ILE A 142 4.30 11.37 11.01
C ILE A 142 5.33 10.38 11.49
N ARG A 143 5.19 9.11 11.09
CA ARG A 143 6.23 8.11 11.27
C ARG A 143 6.92 7.83 9.94
N VAL A 144 8.25 7.92 9.89
CA VAL A 144 9.08 7.65 8.72
C VAL A 144 9.82 6.33 8.90
N ILE A 145 9.53 5.37 8.04
CA ILE A 145 10.21 4.08 7.96
C ILE A 145 11.30 4.19 6.89
N CYS A 146 12.55 4.09 7.33
CA CYS A 146 13.70 4.24 6.47
C CYS A 146 14.90 3.42 6.96
N LYS A 147 15.89 3.22 6.08
CA LYS A 147 17.16 2.59 6.43
C LYS A 147 18.07 3.52 7.23
N ASP A 148 18.10 4.81 6.85
CA ASP A 148 19.03 5.81 7.40
C ASP A 148 18.35 6.63 8.52
N VAL A 149 17.93 5.92 9.58
CA VAL A 149 17.10 6.47 10.67
C VAL A 149 17.74 7.71 11.31
N GLU A 150 19.03 7.65 11.64
CA GLU A 150 19.75 8.75 12.27
C GLU A 150 19.80 9.99 11.39
N ARG A 151 19.96 9.82 10.06
CA ARG A 151 19.94 10.95 9.14
C ARG A 151 18.58 11.65 9.13
N VAL A 152 17.48 10.89 9.16
CA VAL A 152 16.12 11.44 9.22
C VAL A 152 15.86 12.11 10.58
N ARG A 153 16.38 11.55 11.68
CA ARG A 153 16.31 12.19 13.01
C ARG A 153 17.02 13.53 13.04
N MET A 154 18.28 13.58 12.62
CA MET A 154 19.04 14.84 12.54
C MET A 154 18.34 15.86 11.64
N PHE A 155 17.82 15.44 10.48
CA PHE A 155 17.04 16.31 9.61
C PHE A 155 15.80 16.88 10.31
N SER A 156 15.08 16.03 11.05
CA SER A 156 13.91 16.43 11.84
C SER A 156 14.26 17.46 12.92
N GLU A 157 15.35 17.25 13.63
CA GLU A 157 15.82 18.16 14.69
C GLU A 157 16.17 19.53 14.13
N ILE A 158 16.89 19.58 13.00
CA ILE A 158 17.29 20.84 12.35
C ILE A 158 16.06 21.66 11.96
N PHE A 159 15.05 21.04 11.36
CA PHE A 159 13.82 21.72 10.92
C PHE A 159 12.70 21.72 11.97
N LYS A 160 12.97 21.24 13.19
CA LYS A 160 12.03 21.12 14.31
C LYS A 160 10.71 20.43 13.92
N LEU A 161 10.80 19.33 13.17
CA LEU A 161 9.65 18.59 12.70
C LEU A 161 9.14 17.63 13.78
N SER A 162 7.82 17.46 13.85
CA SER A 162 7.21 16.42 14.69
C SER A 162 7.08 15.14 13.88
N LEU A 163 8.16 14.36 13.82
CA LEU A 163 8.18 13.05 13.19
C LEU A 163 8.96 12.05 14.04
N ASP A 164 8.59 10.78 13.90
CA ASP A 164 9.29 9.63 14.48
C ASP A 164 9.96 8.83 13.35
N ALA A 165 11.24 8.53 13.48
CA ALA A 165 11.99 7.77 12.47
C ALA A 165 12.35 6.38 13.01
N VAL A 166 11.96 5.35 12.28
CA VAL A 166 12.10 3.94 12.69
C VAL A 166 12.71 3.08 11.59
N SER A 167 13.43 2.04 12.02
CA SER A 167 13.98 1.03 11.11
C SER A 167 12.93 0.00 10.71
N HIS A 168 13.16 -0.64 9.57
CA HIS A 168 12.36 -1.78 9.12
C HIS A 168 12.36 -2.92 10.16
N GLY A 169 11.18 -3.46 10.48
CA GLY A 169 11.03 -4.66 11.32
C GLY A 169 10.87 -4.40 12.83
N SER A 170 10.84 -3.14 13.27
CA SER A 170 10.28 -2.81 14.59
C SER A 170 8.78 -3.16 14.59
N GLY A 171 8.26 -3.80 15.65
CA GLY A 171 6.85 -4.20 15.73
C GLY A 171 5.96 -2.98 15.52
N MET A 172 5.14 -2.99 14.46
CA MET A 172 4.38 -1.83 14.00
C MET A 172 2.92 -1.97 14.36
N GLU A 173 2.56 -1.52 15.56
CA GLU A 173 1.17 -1.26 15.93
C GLU A 173 0.93 0.24 16.01
N GLY A 174 -0.19 0.69 15.44
CA GLY A 174 -0.89 1.88 15.89
C GLY A 174 -0.39 3.25 15.40
N GLY A 175 -1.16 3.80 14.44
CA GLY A 175 -1.67 5.16 14.56
C GLY A 175 -1.02 6.23 13.68
N GLY A 176 -1.82 6.81 12.76
CA GLY A 176 -1.51 8.05 12.04
C GLY A 176 -0.98 7.88 10.61
N VAL A 177 -0.19 8.86 10.18
CA VAL A 177 0.42 8.91 8.84
C VAL A 177 1.79 8.28 8.84
N VAL A 178 1.99 7.29 7.98
CA VAL A 178 3.25 6.57 7.82
C VAL A 178 3.86 6.90 6.46
N VAL A 179 5.17 7.12 6.43
CA VAL A 179 5.95 7.41 5.23
C VAL A 179 7.02 6.35 5.09
N VAL A 180 7.18 5.77 3.90
CA VAL A 180 8.13 4.69 3.62
C VAL A 180 9.04 5.09 2.48
N MET A 181 10.35 5.11 2.70
CA MET A 181 11.33 5.61 1.71
C MET A 181 12.09 4.52 0.93
N ASP A 182 12.20 3.31 1.49
CA ASP A 182 13.22 2.35 1.02
C ASP A 182 12.65 1.02 0.51
N ARG A 183 11.82 0.36 1.30
CA ARG A 183 11.25 -0.95 0.96
C ARG A 183 9.78 -0.96 1.29
N PHE A 184 9.00 -1.70 0.50
CA PHE A 184 7.61 -1.96 0.84
C PHE A 184 7.52 -2.59 2.22
N VAL A 185 6.79 -1.93 3.10
CA VAL A 185 6.41 -2.45 4.40
C VAL A 185 4.91 -2.49 4.43
N ASP A 186 4.39 -3.57 4.98
CA ASP A 186 3.00 -3.71 5.28
C ASP A 186 2.73 -3.21 6.69
N VAL A 187 2.01 -2.10 6.79
CA VAL A 187 1.70 -1.45 8.07
C VAL A 187 0.24 -1.03 8.06
N GLU A 188 -0.48 -1.35 9.12
CA GLU A 188 -1.82 -0.84 9.36
C GLU A 188 -1.73 0.61 9.89
N CYS A 189 -2.27 1.55 9.13
CA CYS A 189 -2.21 2.98 9.44
C CYS A 189 -3.35 3.76 8.77
N GLU A 190 -3.59 5.00 9.21
CA GLU A 190 -4.64 5.86 8.64
C GLU A 190 -4.31 6.26 7.20
N LYS A 191 -3.03 6.57 6.95
CA LYS A 191 -2.54 6.93 5.62
C LYS A 191 -1.09 6.52 5.45
N LEU A 192 -0.77 5.89 4.33
CA LEU A 192 0.58 5.46 4.00
C LEU A 192 1.06 6.20 2.76
N PHE A 193 2.28 6.73 2.81
CA PHE A 193 2.95 7.32 1.65
C PHE A 193 4.21 6.54 1.33
N TYR A 194 4.28 5.91 0.17
CA TYR A 194 5.54 5.41 -0.37
C TYR A 194 6.22 6.50 -1.18
N ILE A 195 7.49 6.76 -0.90
CA ILE A 195 8.29 7.76 -1.59
C ILE A 195 9.38 7.03 -2.38
N GLY A 196 9.37 7.15 -3.70
CA GLY A 196 10.33 6.41 -4.54
C GLY A 196 10.35 6.84 -6.00
N ARG A 197 11.05 6.06 -6.83
CA ARG A 197 11.15 6.33 -8.29
C ARG A 197 9.88 5.91 -9.02
N GLU A 198 9.38 4.71 -8.73
CA GLU A 198 8.21 4.12 -9.34
C GLU A 198 7.50 3.16 -8.38
N CYS A 199 6.18 3.03 -8.54
CA CYS A 199 5.36 2.04 -7.88
C CYS A 199 4.15 1.72 -8.76
N LYS A 200 3.89 0.43 -9.02
CA LYS A 200 2.69 -0.03 -9.73
C LYS A 200 1.52 -0.17 -8.76
N GLY A 201 0.29 -0.01 -9.24
CA GLY A 201 -0.94 -0.26 -8.48
C GLY A 201 -1.36 0.79 -7.46
N MET A 202 -0.49 1.76 -7.15
CA MET A 202 -0.77 2.79 -6.16
C MET A 202 -1.26 4.10 -6.77
N LYS A 203 -2.15 4.80 -6.06
CA LYS A 203 -2.54 6.16 -6.44
C LYS A 203 -1.34 7.09 -6.30
N THR A 204 -0.86 7.61 -7.44
CA THR A 204 0.16 8.66 -7.44
C THR A 204 -0.44 9.97 -6.94
N VAL A 205 0.25 10.61 -6.01
CA VAL A 205 -0.09 11.92 -5.46
C VAL A 205 1.04 12.88 -5.77
N VAL A 206 0.69 14.04 -6.32
CA VAL A 206 1.60 15.18 -6.47
C VAL A 206 1.31 16.13 -5.31
N LEU A 207 2.32 16.39 -4.49
CA LEU A 207 2.21 17.40 -3.44
C LEU A 207 2.38 18.79 -4.05
N ASP A 208 1.55 19.73 -3.60
CA ASP A 208 1.74 21.14 -3.92
C ASP A 208 2.95 21.69 -3.15
N MET A 209 4.08 21.75 -3.84
CA MET A 209 5.36 22.21 -3.28
C MET A 209 5.46 23.73 -3.18
N SER A 210 4.51 24.50 -3.74
CA SER A 210 4.56 25.96 -3.72
C SER A 210 4.62 26.51 -2.27
N LYS A 211 3.92 25.85 -1.35
CA LYS A 211 3.86 26.19 0.08
C LYS A 211 5.18 26.00 0.82
N ILE A 212 6.10 25.21 0.27
CA ILE A 212 7.43 24.97 0.85
C ILE A 212 8.57 25.48 -0.03
N GLY A 213 8.27 26.21 -1.10
CA GLY A 213 9.24 26.64 -2.11
C GLY A 213 10.48 27.33 -1.51
N LYS A 214 10.29 28.22 -0.53
CA LYS A 214 11.38 28.91 0.17
C LYS A 214 12.32 27.98 0.95
N PHE A 215 11.85 26.80 1.32
CA PHE A 215 12.61 25.81 2.08
C PHE A 215 13.33 24.80 1.18
N LEU A 216 12.99 24.67 -0.11
CA LEU A 216 13.57 23.63 -0.97
C LEU A 216 15.09 23.73 -1.07
N TYR A 217 15.63 24.95 -1.20
CA TYR A 217 17.08 25.18 -1.20
C TYR A 217 17.72 24.80 0.15
N ARG A 218 17.12 25.24 1.25
CA ARG A 218 17.60 24.93 2.61
C ARG A 218 17.58 23.43 2.90
N ILE A 219 16.56 22.72 2.45
CA ILE A 219 16.44 21.26 2.58
C ILE A 219 17.59 20.58 1.86
N ARG A 220 17.89 20.98 0.61
CA ARG A 220 19.03 20.44 -0.14
C ARG A 220 20.36 20.72 0.56
N ASP A 221 20.57 21.93 1.07
CA ASP A 221 21.79 22.29 1.81
C ASP A 221 21.97 21.42 3.06
N VAL A 222 20.91 21.22 3.84
CA VAL A 222 20.92 20.31 5.00
C VAL A 222 21.23 18.88 4.56
N CYS A 223 20.55 18.37 3.53
CA CYS A 223 20.82 17.03 3.00
C CYS A 223 22.28 16.86 2.58
N ASN A 224 22.88 17.84 1.92
CA ASN A 224 24.29 17.83 1.52
C ASN A 224 25.25 17.86 2.72
N MET A 225 24.91 18.59 3.78
CA MET A 225 25.73 18.65 5.00
C MET A 225 25.63 17.40 5.87
N LEU A 226 24.46 16.72 5.88
CA LEU A 226 24.23 15.43 6.53
C LEU A 226 24.87 14.28 5.76
N SER A 227 26.17 14.41 5.47
CA SER A 227 26.98 13.36 4.85
C SER A 227 27.08 12.13 5.76
N PRO A 228 27.39 10.93 5.22
CA PRO A 228 27.56 9.73 6.03
C PRO A 228 28.61 9.87 7.15
N ALA A 229 29.65 10.70 6.95
CA ALA A 229 30.66 10.96 7.98
C ALA A 229 30.08 11.79 9.15
N VAL A 230 29.22 12.77 8.84
CA VAL A 230 28.52 13.57 9.85
C VAL A 230 27.51 12.73 10.63
N VAL A 231 26.67 11.98 9.92
CA VAL A 231 25.64 11.11 10.54
C VAL A 231 26.25 10.06 11.47
N ARG A 232 27.46 9.57 11.15
CA ARG A 232 28.21 8.63 12.00
C ARG A 232 29.08 9.29 13.08
N GLY A 233 28.97 10.61 13.27
CA GLY A 233 29.76 11.36 14.25
C GLY A 233 31.26 11.47 13.96
N ARG A 234 31.70 11.16 12.73
CA ARG A 234 33.13 11.21 12.32
C ARG A 234 33.57 12.58 11.84
N LYS A 235 32.63 13.49 11.57
CA LYS A 235 32.88 14.88 11.18
C LYS A 235 31.96 15.78 11.97
N GLU A 236 32.48 16.90 12.46
CA GLU A 236 31.72 17.87 13.22
C GLU A 236 30.59 18.50 12.37
N PHE A 237 29.41 18.61 12.97
CA PHE A 237 28.25 19.22 12.36
C PHE A 237 28.09 20.65 12.87
N ASN A 238 28.33 21.64 11.99
CA ASN A 238 28.13 23.04 12.34
C ASN A 238 26.64 23.42 12.23
N ILE A 239 25.87 23.09 13.26
CA ILE A 239 24.42 23.37 13.34
C ILE A 239 24.11 24.88 13.31
N ASN A 240 25.05 25.73 13.75
CA ASN A 240 24.88 27.18 13.80
C ASN A 240 24.69 27.82 12.41
N ARG A 241 25.08 27.13 11.33
CA ARG A 241 24.80 27.57 9.95
C ARG A 241 23.31 27.54 9.59
N PHE A 242 22.49 26.86 10.38
CA PHE A 242 21.05 26.73 10.21
C PHE A 242 20.26 27.55 11.23
N HIS A 243 20.89 28.55 11.85
CA HIS A 243 20.17 29.53 12.65
C HIS A 243 19.06 30.17 11.79
N ASP A 244 17.85 30.26 12.32
CA ASP A 244 16.65 30.75 11.60
C ASP A 244 16.22 29.93 10.37
N ILE A 245 16.52 28.62 10.31
CA ILE A 245 16.08 27.77 9.19
C ILE A 245 14.55 27.69 9.04
N ASP A 246 13.80 28.12 10.05
CA ASP A 246 12.33 28.13 10.09
C ASP A 246 11.71 29.45 9.59
N LYS A 247 12.49 30.54 9.51
CA LYS A 247 12.07 31.87 9.03
C LYS A 247 12.16 31.96 7.50
#